data_AF-A0A7G9T4K6-F1
#
_entry.id   AF-A0A7G9T4K6-F1
#
_cell.length_a   1.000
_cell.length_b   1.000
_cell.length_c   1.000
_cell.angle_alpha   90.00
_cell.angle_beta   90.00
_cell.angle_gamma   90.00
#
_symmetry.space_group_name_H-M   'P 1'
#
loop_
_entity.id
_entity.type
_entity.pdbx_description
1 polymer ?
#
loop_
_entity_poly.entity_id
_entity_poly.type
_entity_poly.pdbx_seq_one_letter_code
_entity_poly.pdbx_strand_id
1 'polypeptide(L)'
;MTQFIHTTFGSREVLKTIQAAHLDRRLFLTVDMKDPNRFQLIELNAQSTNLFVAGTTYEVLMQLIPDEDLRGMMQWQYLTLNDDEAQSFIRRAPAFAKLQRQQEGLINFYLLQVPNSFDYAILTTWVTKEAADKFQPVMAELMQRYTGSNSSKYNLRSRQFSFATLTK
;
A
#
# COMPACT_ATOMS: atom_id res chain seq x y z
N MET A 1 6.86 10.04 15.33
CA MET A 1 7.44 10.68 14.13
C MET A 1 6.58 10.28 12.94
N THR A 2 6.25 11.20 12.05
CA THR A 2 5.47 10.91 10.83
C THR A 2 6.33 10.11 9.85
N GLN A 3 5.75 9.06 9.26
CA GLN A 3 6.39 8.24 8.24
C GLN A 3 5.71 8.45 6.89
N PHE A 4 6.47 8.19 5.82
CA PHE A 4 5.99 8.33 4.45
C PHE A 4 6.31 7.06 3.66
N ILE A 5 5.36 6.70 2.79
CA ILE A 5 5.58 5.69 1.75
C ILE A 5 5.59 6.41 0.40
N HIS A 6 6.73 6.43 -0.26
CA HIS A 6 6.85 6.90 -1.63
C HIS A 6 6.73 5.71 -2.57
N THR A 7 5.99 5.89 -3.65
CA THR A 7 5.87 4.87 -4.68
C THR A 7 6.03 5.48 -6.06
N THR A 8 6.60 4.72 -6.99
CA THR A 8 6.59 5.05 -8.42
C THR A 8 6.42 3.78 -9.24
N PHE A 9 5.90 3.94 -10.46
CA PHE A 9 5.70 2.85 -11.41
C PHE A 9 6.55 3.10 -12.66
N GLY A 10 7.02 2.02 -13.28
CA GLY A 10 7.86 2.13 -14.47
C GLY A 10 8.27 0.77 -15.00
N SER A 11 9.08 0.77 -16.06
CA SER A 11 9.72 -0.45 -16.53
C SER A 11 10.75 -0.95 -15.52
N ARG A 12 11.04 -2.25 -15.56
CA ARG A 12 12.03 -2.87 -14.67
C ARG A 12 13.39 -2.18 -14.75
N GLU A 13 13.82 -1.84 -15.96
CA GLU A 13 15.13 -1.25 -16.23
C GLU A 13 15.24 0.14 -15.59
N VAL A 14 14.23 1.00 -15.81
CA VAL A 14 14.19 2.35 -15.25
C VAL A 14 14.19 2.30 -13.71
N LEU A 15 13.36 1.44 -13.12
CA LEU A 15 13.27 1.33 -11.66
C LEU A 15 14.55 0.73 -11.05
N LYS A 16 15.20 -0.23 -11.73
CA LYS A 16 16.52 -0.74 -11.31
C LYS A 16 17.61 0.32 -11.39
N THR A 17 17.59 1.20 -12.40
CA THR A 17 18.52 2.32 -12.48
C THR A 17 18.36 3.26 -11.29
N ILE A 18 17.12 3.61 -10.93
CA ILE A 18 16.84 4.43 -9.73
C ILE A 18 17.34 3.72 -8.47
N GLN A 19 17.04 2.42 -8.32
CA GLN A 19 17.50 1.63 -7.17
C GLN A 19 19.04 1.60 -7.06
N ALA A 20 19.74 1.45 -8.18
CA ALA A 20 21.20 1.41 -8.23
C ALA A 20 21.85 2.79 -7.98
N ALA A 21 21.17 3.88 -8.32
CA ALA A 21 21.65 5.24 -8.09
C ALA A 21 21.54 5.68 -6.62
N HIS A 22 20.71 5.00 -5.82
CA HIS A 22 20.35 5.39 -4.46
C HIS A 22 20.52 4.22 -3.48
N LEU A 23 21.73 3.66 -3.43
CA LEU A 23 22.07 2.54 -2.54
C LEU A 23 22.04 2.90 -1.05
N ASP A 24 22.07 4.19 -0.72
CA ASP A 24 21.85 4.74 0.61
C ASP A 24 20.39 4.65 1.07
N ARG A 25 19.46 4.39 0.13
CA ARG A 25 18.02 4.32 0.37
C ARG A 25 17.54 2.88 0.37
N ARG A 26 16.59 2.58 1.26
CA ARG A 26 15.94 1.27 1.31
C ARG A 26 14.77 1.24 0.32
N LEU A 27 15.10 0.89 -0.92
CA LEU A 27 14.15 0.83 -2.04
C LEU A 27 13.74 -0.61 -2.34
N PHE A 28 12.43 -0.85 -2.38
CA PHE A 28 11.85 -2.16 -2.62
C PHE A 28 11.24 -2.22 -4.02
N LEU A 29 11.80 -3.07 -4.88
CA LEU A 29 11.26 -3.33 -6.21
C LEU A 29 10.25 -4.48 -6.13
N THR A 30 9.03 -4.22 -6.59
CA THR A 30 7.93 -5.18 -6.64
C THR A 30 7.37 -5.29 -8.05
N VAL A 31 6.68 -6.39 -8.31
CA VAL A 31 6.03 -6.70 -9.60
C VAL A 31 4.55 -7.01 -9.36
N ASP A 32 3.68 -6.49 -10.22
CA ASP A 32 2.25 -6.77 -10.16
C ASP A 32 2.01 -8.26 -10.45
N MET A 33 1.28 -8.93 -9.56
CA MET A 33 1.00 -10.36 -9.69
C MET A 33 0.05 -10.67 -10.86
N LYS A 34 -0.67 -9.67 -11.38
CA LYS A 34 -1.57 -9.82 -12.54
C LYS A 34 -0.91 -9.41 -13.86
N ASP A 35 0.13 -8.58 -13.82
CA ASP A 35 0.84 -8.10 -15.00
C ASP A 35 2.35 -8.06 -14.73
N PRO A 36 3.12 -9.08 -15.17
CA PRO A 36 4.54 -9.19 -14.86
C PRO A 36 5.40 -8.09 -15.51
N ASN A 37 4.82 -7.26 -16.38
CA ASN A 37 5.50 -6.11 -16.98
C ASN A 37 5.29 -4.82 -16.18
N ARG A 38 4.46 -4.83 -15.14
CA ARG A 38 4.21 -3.67 -14.28
C ARG A 38 5.01 -3.80 -13.00
N PHE A 39 5.98 -2.90 -12.84
CA PHE A 39 6.81 -2.83 -11.66
C PHE A 39 6.48 -1.59 -10.85
N GLN A 40 6.67 -1.72 -9.54
CA GLN A 40 6.55 -0.63 -8.59
C GLN A 40 7.84 -0.56 -7.77
N LEU A 41 8.33 0.65 -7.52
CA LEU A 41 9.41 0.91 -6.59
C LEU A 41 8.84 1.63 -5.38
N ILE A 42 9.18 1.16 -4.19
CA ILE A 42 8.62 1.65 -2.92
C ILE A 42 9.76 2.06 -2.00
N GLU A 43 9.63 3.22 -1.36
CA GLU A 43 10.48 3.68 -0.27
C GLU A 43 9.61 3.93 0.97
N LEU A 44 10.00 3.39 2.13
CA LEU A 44 9.42 3.72 3.43
C LEU A 44 10.48 4.45 4.26
N ASN A 45 10.22 5.70 4.62
CA ASN A 45 11.15 6.51 5.39
C ASN A 45 10.40 7.53 6.29
N ALA A 46 11.15 8.36 7.01
CA ALA A 46 10.60 9.46 7.83
C ALA A 46 10.69 10.83 7.14
N GLN A 47 11.07 10.89 5.87
CA GLN A 47 11.31 12.11 5.11
C GLN A 47 10.13 12.35 4.17
N SER A 48 9.55 13.54 4.14
CA SER A 48 8.48 13.84 3.16
C SER A 48 9.01 14.00 1.72
N THR A 49 10.33 14.17 1.57
CA THR A 49 10.97 14.36 0.27
C THR A 49 10.92 13.09 -0.56
N ASN A 50 10.15 13.14 -1.65
CA ASN A 50 10.06 12.05 -2.61
C ASN A 50 11.26 12.07 -3.56
N LEU A 51 11.94 10.93 -3.67
CA LEU A 51 13.04 10.74 -4.61
C LEU A 51 12.55 10.58 -6.07
N PHE A 52 11.30 10.18 -6.26
CA PHE A 52 10.73 9.87 -7.56
C PHE A 52 10.12 11.12 -8.20
N VAL A 53 10.64 11.51 -9.37
CA VAL A 53 10.15 12.68 -10.15
C VAL A 53 8.65 12.56 -10.49
N ALA A 54 8.17 11.34 -10.76
CA ALA A 54 6.76 11.04 -11.05
C ALA A 54 6.17 10.03 -10.04
N GLY A 55 6.49 10.20 -8.76
CA GLY A 55 6.00 9.34 -7.69
C GLY A 55 4.76 9.86 -6.97
N THR A 56 4.11 8.96 -6.24
CA THR A 56 3.07 9.29 -5.26
C THR A 56 3.66 9.18 -3.86
N THR A 57 3.46 10.22 -3.04
CA THR A 57 3.82 10.22 -1.62
C THR A 57 2.57 9.98 -0.79
N TYR A 58 2.62 8.97 0.07
CA TYR A 58 1.61 8.71 1.08
C TYR A 58 2.16 9.06 2.46
N GLU A 59 1.40 9.82 3.24
CA GLU A 59 1.58 9.92 4.68
C GLU A 59 1.00 8.68 5.37
N VAL A 60 1.76 8.13 6.32
CA VAL A 60 1.32 7.02 7.16
C VAL A 60 0.46 7.57 8.30
N LEU A 61 -0.86 7.38 8.20
CA LEU A 61 -1.81 7.78 9.24
C LEU A 61 -1.82 6.79 10.41
N MET A 62 -1.58 5.51 10.13
CA MET A 62 -1.51 4.45 11.13
C MET A 62 -0.69 3.27 10.62
N GLN A 63 0.10 2.69 11.54
CA GLN A 63 0.77 1.40 11.39
C GLN A 63 0.41 0.51 12.58
N LEU A 64 0.03 -0.75 12.32
CA LEU A 64 -0.42 -1.66 13.37
C LEU A 64 0.72 -2.47 14.02
N ILE A 65 1.69 -2.89 13.20
CA ILE A 65 2.82 -3.72 13.62
C ILE A 65 4.09 -2.91 13.33
N PRO A 66 4.68 -2.25 14.35
CA PRO A 66 5.91 -1.49 14.18
C PRO A 66 7.10 -2.41 13.88
N ASP A 67 8.08 -1.87 13.17
CA ASP A 67 9.41 -2.45 12.93
C ASP A 67 9.51 -3.70 12.03
N GLU A 68 8.41 -4.13 11.41
CA GLU A 68 8.45 -5.19 10.40
C GLU A 68 8.83 -4.66 9.02
N ASP A 69 9.63 -5.45 8.30
CA ASP A 69 10.03 -5.13 6.93
C ASP A 69 8.81 -5.11 5.99
N LEU A 70 8.82 -4.29 4.95
CA LEU A 70 7.83 -4.34 3.88
C LEU A 70 7.90 -5.66 3.09
N ARG A 71 8.90 -6.51 3.33
CA ARG A 71 9.08 -7.84 2.72
C ARG A 71 7.87 -8.76 2.93
N GLY A 72 7.37 -9.32 1.83
CA GLY A 72 6.18 -10.18 1.78
C GLY A 72 5.35 -9.96 0.52
N MET A 73 4.25 -10.68 0.40
CA MET A 73 3.23 -10.37 -0.62
C MET A 73 2.49 -9.11 -0.21
N MET A 74 2.41 -8.11 -1.09
CA MET A 74 1.76 -6.84 -0.82
C MET A 74 0.38 -6.80 -1.43
N GLN A 75 -0.59 -6.32 -0.68
CA GLN A 75 -1.92 -6.02 -1.17
C GLN A 75 -2.27 -4.57 -0.88
N TRP A 76 -2.56 -3.85 -1.96
CA TRP A 76 -3.00 -2.46 -1.94
C TRP A 76 -4.49 -2.37 -2.21
N GLN A 77 -5.18 -1.61 -1.37
CA GLN A 77 -6.53 -1.12 -1.60
C GLN A 77 -6.47 0.39 -1.72
N TYR A 78 -6.66 0.92 -2.92
CA TYR A 78 -6.69 2.36 -3.18
C TYR A 78 -8.12 2.86 -3.16
N LEU A 79 -8.34 3.99 -2.50
CA LEU A 79 -9.65 4.61 -2.30
C LEU A 79 -9.56 6.09 -2.66
N THR A 80 -10.53 6.61 -3.39
CA THR A 80 -10.77 8.05 -3.49
C THR A 80 -12.08 8.35 -2.76
N LEU A 81 -12.06 9.20 -1.75
CA LEU A 81 -13.19 9.41 -0.83
C LEU A 81 -13.60 10.88 -0.82
N ASN A 82 -14.90 11.18 -0.81
CA ASN A 82 -15.33 12.56 -0.50
C ASN A 82 -15.14 12.87 1.00
N ASP A 83 -15.39 14.12 1.43
CA ASP A 83 -15.20 14.55 2.82
C ASP A 83 -15.95 13.68 3.85
N ASP A 84 -17.23 13.37 3.59
CA ASP A 84 -18.07 12.58 4.49
C ASP A 84 -17.58 11.12 4.59
N GLU A 85 -17.23 10.53 3.45
CA GLU A 85 -16.65 9.19 3.35
C GLU A 85 -15.29 9.12 4.05
N ALA A 86 -14.44 10.13 3.86
CA ALA A 86 -13.11 10.20 4.45
C ALA A 86 -13.19 10.24 5.98
N GLN A 87 -14.07 11.06 6.56
CA GLN A 87 -14.27 11.09 8.02
C GLN A 87 -14.75 9.73 8.56
N SER A 88 -15.68 9.08 7.86
CA SER A 88 -16.16 7.74 8.24
C SER A 88 -15.03 6.70 8.15
N PHE A 89 -14.24 6.74 7.08
CA PHE A 89 -13.15 5.82 6.83
C PHE A 89 -12.03 5.95 7.86
N ILE A 90 -11.56 7.17 8.14
CA ILE A 90 -10.50 7.44 9.13
C ILE A 90 -10.93 7.00 10.54
N ARG A 91 -12.22 7.07 10.88
CA ARG A 91 -12.72 6.58 12.17
C ARG A 91 -12.74 5.05 12.25
N ARG A 92 -13.09 4.37 11.15
CA ARG A 92 -13.37 2.92 11.15
C ARG A 92 -12.15 2.06 10.82
N ALA A 93 -11.30 2.50 9.89
CA ALA A 93 -10.14 1.73 9.45
C ALA A 93 -9.17 1.39 10.59
N PRO A 94 -8.86 2.30 11.54
CA PRO A 94 -8.02 1.95 12.68
C PRO A 94 -8.63 0.92 13.63
N ALA A 95 -9.94 1.02 13.89
CA ALA A 95 -10.65 0.06 14.72
C ALA A 95 -10.68 -1.33 14.05
N PHE A 96 -10.97 -1.37 12.75
CA PHE A 96 -10.89 -2.59 11.96
C PHE A 96 -9.49 -3.21 12.02
N ALA A 97 -8.44 -2.42 11.73
CA ALA A 97 -7.06 -2.92 11.74
C ALA A 97 -6.68 -3.56 13.08
N LYS A 98 -7.05 -2.94 14.21
CA LYS A 98 -6.78 -3.47 15.55
C LYS A 98 -7.40 -4.86 15.77
N LEU A 99 -8.60 -5.10 15.24
CA LEU A 99 -9.25 -6.43 15.32
C LEU A 99 -8.50 -7.48 14.49
N GLN A 100 -7.81 -7.07 13.43
CA GLN A 100 -7.09 -7.97 12.53
C GLN A 100 -5.62 -8.17 12.91
N ARG A 101 -5.15 -7.60 14.02
CA ARG A 101 -3.74 -7.66 14.45
C ARG A 101 -3.21 -9.08 14.62
N GLN A 102 -4.09 -10.01 14.99
CA GLN A 102 -3.75 -11.41 15.25
C GLN A 102 -4.02 -12.31 14.04
N GLN A 103 -4.34 -11.73 12.88
CA GLN A 103 -4.58 -12.50 11.68
C GLN A 103 -3.31 -13.25 11.27
N GLU A 104 -3.43 -14.56 11.12
CA GLU A 104 -2.30 -15.43 10.79
C GLU A 104 -1.66 -15.01 9.46
N GLY A 105 -0.34 -14.81 9.46
CA GLY A 105 0.44 -14.45 8.28
C GLY A 105 0.39 -12.96 7.89
N LEU A 106 -0.32 -12.10 8.63
CA LEU A 106 -0.25 -10.65 8.46
C LEU A 106 1.09 -10.12 9.01
N ILE A 107 1.87 -9.43 8.18
CA ILE A 107 3.16 -8.83 8.56
C ILE A 107 2.97 -7.34 8.86
N ASN A 108 2.36 -6.59 7.93
CA ASN A 108 2.11 -5.16 8.12
C ASN A 108 0.68 -4.78 7.76
N PHE A 109 0.18 -3.75 8.42
CA PHE A 109 -1.03 -3.01 8.05
C PHE A 109 -0.74 -1.52 8.16
N TYR A 110 -0.82 -0.83 7.02
CA TYR A 110 -0.68 0.62 6.93
C TYR A 110 -1.99 1.26 6.43
N LEU A 111 -2.40 2.32 7.12
CA LEU A 111 -3.39 3.27 6.63
C LEU A 111 -2.65 4.50 6.10
N LEU A 112 -2.95 4.85 4.85
CA LEU A 112 -2.19 5.80 4.06
C LEU A 112 -3.10 6.87 3.47
N GLN A 113 -2.57 8.10 3.34
CA GLN A 113 -3.24 9.20 2.63
C GLN A 113 -2.23 9.97 1.78
N VAL A 114 -2.61 10.34 0.55
CA VAL A 114 -1.83 11.33 -0.21
C VAL A 114 -2.10 12.72 0.39
N PRO A 115 -1.07 13.46 0.86
CA PRO A 115 -1.26 14.72 1.57
C PRO A 115 -2.15 15.72 0.83
N ASN A 116 -3.07 16.35 1.55
CA ASN A 116 -4.02 17.34 1.02
C ASN A 116 -4.90 16.83 -0.14
N SER A 117 -5.19 15.53 -0.16
CA SER A 117 -6.04 14.91 -1.19
C SER A 117 -7.10 14.00 -0.59
N PHE A 118 -8.01 13.59 -1.47
CA PHE A 118 -9.05 12.59 -1.25
C PHE A 118 -8.58 11.15 -1.47
N ASP A 119 -7.31 10.95 -1.77
CA ASP A 119 -6.75 9.63 -2.07
C ASP A 119 -6.17 8.98 -0.83
N TYR A 120 -6.74 7.83 -0.50
CA TYR A 120 -6.34 6.97 0.60
C TYR A 120 -5.88 5.62 0.08
N ALA A 121 -5.08 4.94 0.89
CA ALA A 121 -4.77 3.55 0.63
C ALA A 121 -4.68 2.73 1.92
N ILE A 122 -4.93 1.43 1.79
CA ILE A 122 -4.52 0.43 2.75
C ILE A 122 -3.47 -0.44 2.09
N LEU A 123 -2.29 -0.49 2.70
CA LEU A 123 -1.24 -1.44 2.35
C LEU A 123 -1.18 -2.51 3.42
N THR A 124 -1.37 -3.76 3.02
CA THR A 124 -1.10 -4.93 3.86
C THR A 124 0.03 -5.75 3.26
N THR A 125 0.89 -6.32 4.09
CA THR A 125 1.91 -7.28 3.64
C THR A 125 1.73 -8.60 4.36
N TRP A 126 1.99 -9.70 3.64
CA TRP A 126 1.66 -11.06 4.06
C TRP A 126 2.83 -12.02 3.87
N VAL A 127 2.93 -13.01 4.75
CA VAL A 127 3.94 -14.09 4.63
C VAL A 127 3.69 -14.91 3.38
N THR A 128 2.43 -15.23 3.09
CA THR A 128 2.04 -16.06 1.95
C THR A 128 0.86 -15.46 1.20
N LYS A 129 0.70 -15.86 -0.08
CA LYS A 129 -0.45 -15.44 -0.89
C LYS A 129 -1.75 -15.99 -0.30
N GLU A 130 -1.72 -17.22 0.21
CA GLU A 130 -2.87 -17.92 0.77
C GLU A 130 -3.43 -17.20 2.00
N ALA A 131 -2.55 -16.65 2.86
CA ALA A 131 -2.98 -15.85 4.01
C ALA A 131 -3.68 -14.56 3.57
N ALA A 132 -3.14 -13.87 2.56
CA ALA A 132 -3.74 -12.68 1.98
C ALA A 132 -5.10 -12.97 1.33
N ASP A 133 -5.20 -14.07 0.57
CA ASP A 133 -6.44 -14.49 -0.08
C ASP A 133 -7.54 -14.82 0.94
N LYS A 134 -7.19 -15.49 2.05
CA LYS A 134 -8.13 -15.74 3.17
C LYS A 134 -8.63 -14.47 3.82
N PHE A 135 -7.82 -13.41 3.83
CA PHE A 135 -8.19 -12.11 4.39
C PHE A 135 -9.01 -11.24 3.44
N GLN A 136 -8.97 -11.53 2.14
CA GLN A 136 -9.66 -10.72 1.12
C GLN A 136 -11.16 -10.53 1.40
N PRO A 137 -11.94 -11.55 1.83
CA PRO A 137 -13.34 -11.36 2.21
C PRO A 137 -13.52 -10.41 3.39
N VAL A 138 -12.67 -10.51 4.41
CA VAL A 138 -12.70 -9.65 5.61
C VAL A 138 -12.41 -8.19 5.24
N MET A 139 -11.41 -7.97 4.37
CA MET A 139 -11.13 -6.65 3.81
C MET A 139 -12.30 -6.13 2.97
N ALA A 140 -12.99 -6.99 2.22
CA ALA A 140 -14.16 -6.59 1.43
C ALA A 140 -15.31 -6.05 2.30
N GLU A 141 -15.48 -6.54 3.54
CA GLU A 141 -16.49 -6.01 4.48
C GLU A 141 -16.22 -4.55 4.88
N LEU A 142 -14.96 -4.20 5.12
CA LEU A 142 -14.57 -2.80 5.35
C LEU A 142 -14.86 -1.95 4.11
N MET A 143 -14.59 -2.52 2.92
CA MET A 143 -14.65 -1.82 1.65
C MET A 143 -16.04 -1.71 1.03
N GLN A 144 -17.00 -2.56 1.43
CA GLN A 144 -18.33 -2.67 0.82
C GLN A 144 -19.10 -1.34 0.79
N ARG A 145 -18.80 -0.43 1.72
CA ARG A 145 -19.47 0.87 1.79
C ARG A 145 -18.97 1.88 0.76
N TYR A 146 -17.84 1.58 0.11
CA TYR A 146 -17.20 2.42 -0.90
C TYR A 146 -17.31 1.81 -2.31
N THR A 147 -18.13 0.75 -2.48
CA THR A 147 -18.35 0.04 -3.76
C THR A 147 -19.74 0.26 -4.37
N GLY A 148 -20.60 1.09 -3.76
CA GLY A 148 -22.00 1.30 -4.16
C GLY A 148 -22.22 2.35 -5.26
N SER A 149 -23.46 2.47 -5.73
CA SER A 149 -23.89 3.38 -6.83
C SER A 149 -23.85 4.87 -6.49
N ASN A 150 -23.83 5.23 -5.20
CA ASN A 150 -23.73 6.61 -4.70
C ASN A 150 -22.29 7.00 -4.29
N SER A 151 -21.41 6.02 -4.08
CA SER A 151 -19.97 6.23 -4.07
C SER A 151 -19.50 6.27 -5.53
N SER A 152 -18.55 7.13 -5.89
CA SER A 152 -18.07 7.18 -7.27
C SER A 152 -17.59 5.77 -7.67
N LYS A 153 -18.20 5.17 -8.70
CA LYS A 153 -17.96 3.78 -9.15
C LYS A 153 -16.49 3.46 -9.49
N TYR A 154 -15.62 4.46 -9.48
CA TYR A 154 -14.19 4.37 -9.78
C TYR A 154 -13.28 4.49 -8.54
N ASN A 155 -13.86 4.60 -7.34
CA ASN A 155 -13.13 4.96 -6.13
C ASN A 155 -12.28 3.83 -5.53
N LEU A 156 -12.69 2.56 -5.65
CA LEU A 156 -11.96 1.43 -5.07
C LEU A 156 -11.17 0.66 -6.13
N ARG A 157 -9.86 0.54 -5.94
CA ARG A 157 -8.97 -0.26 -6.80
C ARG A 157 -8.12 -1.18 -5.94
N SER A 158 -7.99 -2.44 -6.35
CA SER A 158 -7.14 -3.42 -5.68
C SER A 158 -5.97 -3.87 -6.56
N ARG A 159 -4.78 -3.98 -5.97
CA ARG A 159 -3.59 -4.52 -6.61
C ARG A 159 -2.83 -5.42 -5.66
N GLN A 160 -2.23 -6.47 -6.21
CA GLN A 160 -1.36 -7.38 -5.48
C GLN A 160 0.02 -7.35 -6.12
N PHE A 161 1.05 -7.20 -5.31
CA PHE A 161 2.43 -7.19 -5.76
C PHE A 161 3.23 -8.23 -4.99
N SER A 162 4.25 -8.78 -5.64
CA SER A 162 5.28 -9.58 -4.98
C SER A 162 6.63 -8.90 -5.13
N PHE A 163 7.57 -9.23 -4.26
CA PHE A 163 8.95 -8.78 -4.45
C PHE A 163 9.48 -9.28 -5.77
N ALA A 164 10.01 -8.36 -6.58
CA ALA A 164 10.69 -8.75 -7.79
C ALA A 164 11.95 -9.52 -7.36
N THR A 165 12.00 -10.82 -7.64
CA THR A 165 13.22 -11.58 -7.41
C THR A 165 14.35 -10.92 -8.17
N LEU A 166 15.46 -10.68 -7.47
CA LEU A 166 16.74 -10.33 -8.08
C LEU A 166 17.22 -11.57 -8.85
N THR A 167 16.64 -11.81 -10.02
CA THR A 167 17.22 -12.72 -11.00
C THR A 167 18.59 -12.13 -11.34
N LYS A 168 19.63 -12.83 -10.89
CA LYS A 168 21.02 -12.66 -11.33
C LYS A 168 21.11 -12.95 -12.82
#